data_AF-R7TC17-F1
#
_entry.id   AF-R7TC17-F1
#
_cell.length_a   1.000
_cell.length_b   1.000
_cell.length_c   1.000
_cell.angle_alpha   90.00
_cell.angle_beta   90.00
_cell.angle_gamma   90.00
#
_symmetry.space_group_name_H-M   'P 1'
#
loop_
_entity.id
_entity.type
_entity.pdbx_description
1 polymer ?
#
loop_
_entity_poly.entity_id
_entity_poly.type
_entity_poly.pdbx_seq_one_letter_code
_entity_poly.pdbx_strand_id
1 'polypeptide(L)'
;MENTAITRVWFLALLACVSHALPDGCSWVNIRGQRLMAWNKERVPAKTLTICQSACENHKGFECRSVDFSRKERACVLSDGDRTDSYLRYYKKWQYSEIQCKDESRNRSACTLVGPVRGKAMYESKLKNTIRSGRTVEKCEAACREEQRFFCISFMFNEVAGMCTLQEIDTKTSRLVEFPTIDYYELNCEPGVDAATWKPPAPVGTPDDMLCSTRGPVVGYSIFPPLESVSHVANLTQCEKLFTEKSLLVRLKAFSYNPTSRECRFHTKNRQTETLVAAEDFNYYESSCEFSEDLVNQCVRFVSEN
;
A
#
# COMPACT_ATOMS: atom_id res chain seq x y z
N MET A 1 -58.09 -11.66 -61.67
CA MET A 1 -56.66 -11.35 -61.85
C MET A 1 -56.33 -10.29 -60.83
N GLU A 2 -55.90 -10.70 -59.64
CA GLU A 2 -55.77 -9.82 -58.48
C GLU A 2 -54.28 -9.78 -58.10
N ASN A 3 -53.69 -8.59 -58.22
CA ASN A 3 -52.29 -8.29 -57.94
C ASN A 3 -52.09 -8.19 -56.43
N THR A 4 -51.25 -9.04 -55.85
CA THR A 4 -50.82 -8.91 -54.44
C THR A 4 -49.40 -8.32 -54.40
N ALA A 5 -49.31 -7.03 -54.07
CA ALA A 5 -48.04 -6.36 -53.80
C ALA A 5 -47.55 -6.75 -52.40
N ILE A 6 -46.35 -7.33 -52.33
CA ILE A 6 -45.67 -7.71 -51.08
C ILE A 6 -44.89 -6.49 -50.59
N THR A 7 -45.38 -5.84 -49.54
CA THR A 7 -44.73 -4.72 -48.85
C THR A 7 -43.60 -5.26 -47.96
N ARG A 8 -42.34 -4.96 -48.31
CA ARG A 8 -41.17 -5.24 -47.46
C ARG A 8 -41.09 -4.24 -46.31
N VAL A 9 -41.41 -4.68 -45.10
CA VAL A 9 -41.16 -3.93 -43.87
C VAL A 9 -39.69 -4.10 -43.49
N TRP A 10 -38.94 -3.00 -43.50
CA TRP A 10 -37.57 -2.95 -43.00
C TRP A 10 -37.61 -2.90 -41.48
N PHE A 11 -37.21 -3.99 -40.82
CA PHE A 11 -36.93 -3.98 -39.38
C PHE A 11 -35.61 -3.24 -39.13
N LEU A 12 -35.71 -1.98 -38.69
CA LEU A 12 -34.60 -1.28 -38.05
C LEU A 12 -34.37 -1.94 -36.68
N ALA A 13 -33.37 -2.81 -36.61
CA ALA A 13 -32.86 -3.32 -35.34
C ALA A 13 -32.21 -2.16 -34.58
N LEU A 14 -32.91 -1.64 -33.58
CA LEU A 14 -32.33 -0.79 -32.54
C LEU A 14 -31.28 -1.61 -31.78
N LEU A 15 -30.01 -1.39 -32.12
CA LEU A 15 -28.88 -1.77 -31.28
C LEU A 15 -29.02 -1.00 -29.96
N ALA A 16 -29.65 -1.63 -28.98
CA ALA A 16 -29.54 -1.20 -27.60
C ALA A 16 -28.07 -1.37 -27.20
N CYS A 17 -27.33 -0.26 -27.12
CA CYS A 17 -26.05 -0.25 -26.42
C CYS A 17 -26.34 -0.69 -24.98
N VAL A 18 -25.99 -1.92 -24.64
CA VAL A 18 -25.93 -2.35 -23.24
C VAL A 18 -24.77 -1.57 -22.62
N SER A 19 -25.07 -0.38 -22.12
CA SER A 19 -24.20 0.28 -21.16
C SER A 19 -24.13 -0.66 -19.96
N HIS A 20 -22.97 -1.25 -19.70
CA HIS A 20 -22.76 -1.96 -18.44
C HIS A 20 -22.78 -0.89 -17.35
N ALA A 21 -23.95 -0.69 -16.76
CA ALA A 21 -24.08 0.17 -15.61
C ALA A 21 -23.31 -0.47 -14.45
N LEU A 22 -22.87 0.36 -13.50
CA LEU A 22 -22.26 -0.13 -12.27
C LEU A 22 -23.13 -1.21 -11.61
N PRO A 23 -22.52 -2.19 -10.92
CA PRO A 23 -23.28 -3.18 -10.17
C PRO A 23 -24.19 -2.50 -9.13
N ASP A 24 -25.31 -3.16 -8.81
CA ASP A 24 -26.28 -2.65 -7.86
C ASP A 24 -25.62 -2.33 -6.50
N GLY A 25 -25.88 -1.14 -5.97
CA GLY A 25 -25.27 -0.68 -4.73
C GLY A 25 -23.87 -0.10 -4.87
N CYS A 26 -23.32 -0.01 -6.09
CA CYS A 26 -22.05 0.66 -6.36
C CYS A 26 -22.25 2.09 -6.90
N SER A 27 -21.29 2.97 -6.60
CA SER A 27 -21.31 4.35 -7.02
C SER A 27 -19.90 4.91 -7.17
N TRP A 28 -19.75 5.96 -7.98
CA TRP A 28 -18.48 6.65 -8.14
C TRP A 28 -18.19 7.59 -6.97
N VAL A 29 -17.04 7.39 -6.32
CA VAL A 29 -16.44 8.37 -5.40
C VAL A 29 -15.43 9.21 -6.16
N ASN A 30 -15.54 10.53 -6.03
CA ASN A 30 -14.78 11.49 -6.84
C ASN A 30 -13.85 12.34 -5.97
N ILE A 31 -12.55 12.32 -6.24
CA ILE A 31 -11.54 13.03 -5.46
C ILE A 31 -10.72 13.95 -6.38
N ARG A 32 -10.91 15.26 -6.22
CA ARG A 32 -10.25 16.28 -7.04
C ARG A 32 -8.80 16.48 -6.63
N GLY A 33 -7.95 16.78 -7.62
CA GLY A 33 -6.56 17.14 -7.40
C GLY A 33 -5.70 15.97 -6.94
N GLN A 34 -6.12 14.74 -7.21
CA GLN A 34 -5.44 13.51 -6.80
C GLN A 34 -5.29 12.56 -7.98
N ARG A 35 -4.35 11.61 -7.86
CA ARG A 35 -4.16 10.49 -8.78
C ARG A 35 -3.73 9.22 -8.06
N LEU A 36 -4.04 8.08 -8.65
CA LEU A 36 -3.52 6.78 -8.21
C LEU A 36 -2.07 6.58 -8.66
N MET A 37 -1.22 6.17 -7.73
CA MET A 37 0.22 6.06 -7.99
C MET A 37 0.66 4.76 -8.66
N ALA A 38 -0.12 3.68 -8.54
CA ALA A 38 0.15 2.37 -9.15
C ALA A 38 -1.15 1.76 -9.72
N TRP A 39 -1.07 0.54 -10.25
CA TRP A 39 -2.21 -0.20 -10.83
C TRP A 39 -2.86 0.45 -12.07
N ASN A 40 -2.20 1.45 -12.66
CA ASN A 40 -2.58 2.05 -13.92
C ASN A 40 -2.28 1.07 -15.08
N LYS A 41 -3.28 0.74 -15.90
CA LYS A 41 -3.13 -0.22 -17.01
C LYS A 41 -3.17 0.42 -18.38
N GLU A 42 -4.09 1.36 -18.57
CA GLU A 42 -4.36 1.90 -19.89
C GLU A 42 -4.62 3.41 -19.83
N ARG A 43 -4.21 4.13 -20.88
CA ARG A 43 -4.51 5.55 -21.05
C ARG A 43 -5.34 5.74 -22.31
N VAL A 44 -6.59 6.19 -22.14
CA VAL A 44 -7.55 6.40 -23.23
C VAL A 44 -7.90 7.90 -23.39
N PRO A 45 -8.29 8.35 -24.58
CA PRO A 45 -8.80 9.70 -24.78
C PRO A 45 -10.17 9.89 -24.10
N ALA A 46 -10.33 10.97 -23.33
CA ALA A 46 -11.63 11.32 -22.74
C ALA A 46 -11.82 12.84 -22.69
N LYS A 47 -12.98 13.33 -23.15
CA LYS A 47 -13.29 14.77 -23.13
C LYS A 47 -13.89 15.22 -21.79
N THR A 48 -14.59 14.33 -21.11
CA THR A 48 -15.27 14.58 -19.83
C THR A 48 -15.01 13.42 -18.87
N LEU A 49 -15.21 13.68 -17.58
CA LEU A 49 -15.12 12.65 -16.55
C LEU A 49 -16.12 11.51 -16.79
N THR A 50 -17.35 11.82 -17.17
CA THR A 50 -18.38 10.80 -17.45
C THR A 50 -17.97 9.87 -18.59
N ILE A 51 -17.31 10.39 -19.63
CA ILE A 51 -16.76 9.56 -20.71
C ILE A 51 -15.63 8.66 -20.18
N CYS A 52 -14.80 9.18 -19.28
CA CYS A 52 -13.72 8.42 -18.64
C CYS A 52 -14.27 7.30 -17.74
N GLN A 53 -15.28 7.58 -16.91
CA GLN A 53 -15.98 6.61 -16.07
C GLN A 53 -16.67 5.54 -16.92
N SER A 54 -17.39 5.94 -17.97
CA SER A 54 -18.03 5.00 -18.88
C SER A 54 -17.02 4.10 -19.62
N ALA A 55 -15.83 4.62 -19.96
CA ALA A 55 -14.77 3.80 -20.53
C ALA A 55 -14.27 2.72 -19.56
N CYS A 56 -14.23 3.01 -18.26
CA CYS A 56 -13.90 2.04 -17.21
C CYS A 56 -15.00 0.98 -17.08
N GLU A 57 -16.26 1.40 -16.96
CA GLU A 57 -17.43 0.51 -16.82
C GLU A 57 -17.58 -0.49 -17.97
N ASN A 58 -17.21 -0.08 -19.19
CA ASN A 58 -17.34 -0.89 -20.40
C ASN A 58 -16.01 -1.53 -20.84
N HIS A 59 -14.97 -1.46 -20.00
CA HIS A 59 -13.66 -2.01 -20.34
C HIS A 59 -13.68 -3.54 -20.35
N LYS A 60 -13.12 -4.16 -21.40
CA LYS A 60 -13.16 -5.63 -21.60
C LYS A 60 -11.82 -6.33 -21.33
N GLY A 61 -10.72 -5.59 -21.25
CA GLY A 61 -9.38 -6.17 -21.09
C GLY A 61 -9.03 -6.52 -19.64
N PHE A 62 -9.65 -5.85 -18.68
CA PHE A 62 -9.49 -6.06 -17.24
C PHE A 62 -10.66 -5.43 -16.51
N GLU A 63 -10.89 -5.85 -15.26
CA GLU A 63 -11.88 -5.25 -14.36
C GLU A 63 -11.39 -3.88 -13.89
N CYS A 64 -11.93 -2.82 -14.50
CA CYS A 64 -11.54 -1.46 -14.15
C CYS A 64 -12.25 -1.02 -12.87
N ARG A 65 -11.46 -0.61 -11.87
CA ARG A 65 -11.93 -0.24 -10.52
C ARG A 65 -11.79 1.26 -10.24
N SER A 66 -10.88 1.95 -10.93
CA SER A 66 -10.70 3.40 -10.78
C SER A 66 -10.17 4.07 -12.04
N VAL A 67 -10.28 5.40 -12.06
CA VAL A 67 -9.82 6.25 -13.16
C VAL A 67 -9.13 7.53 -12.67
N ASP A 68 -8.11 7.97 -13.41
CA ASP A 68 -7.56 9.33 -13.32
C ASP A 68 -7.96 10.14 -14.56
N PHE A 69 -8.77 11.18 -14.39
CA PHE A 69 -9.18 12.08 -15.47
C PHE A 69 -8.40 13.41 -15.45
N SER A 70 -7.90 13.83 -16.62
CA SER A 70 -7.40 15.18 -16.84
C SER A 70 -8.16 15.89 -17.95
N ARG A 71 -8.92 16.93 -17.58
CA ARG A 71 -9.59 17.81 -18.54
C ARG A 71 -8.60 18.55 -19.45
N LYS A 72 -7.44 18.94 -18.90
CA LYS A 72 -6.40 19.65 -19.67
C LYS A 72 -5.80 18.74 -20.73
N GLU A 73 -5.48 17.51 -20.36
CA GLU A 73 -4.84 16.56 -21.28
C GLU A 73 -5.84 15.80 -22.15
N ARG A 74 -7.14 15.95 -21.88
CA ARG A 74 -8.22 15.18 -22.53
C ARG A 74 -7.95 13.68 -22.49
N ALA A 75 -7.50 13.23 -21.32
CA ALA A 75 -7.04 11.88 -21.10
C ALA A 75 -7.67 11.28 -19.84
N CYS A 76 -7.84 9.97 -19.88
CA CYS A 76 -8.32 9.12 -18.82
C CYS A 76 -7.32 7.98 -18.65
N VAL A 77 -6.87 7.74 -17.43
CA VAL A 77 -6.09 6.54 -17.10
C VAL A 77 -7.03 5.57 -16.41
N LEU A 78 -7.12 4.34 -16.90
CA LEU A 78 -7.93 3.26 -16.37
C LEU A 78 -7.05 2.32 -15.53
N SER A 79 -7.56 1.89 -14.39
CA SER A 79 -6.80 1.12 -13.40
C SER A 79 -7.61 -0.06 -12.87
N ASP A 80 -6.96 -1.21 -12.65
CA ASP A 80 -7.54 -2.40 -12.01
C ASP A 80 -7.39 -2.38 -10.48
N GLY A 81 -6.70 -1.36 -9.96
CA GLY A 81 -6.61 -1.09 -8.52
C GLY A 81 -7.36 0.18 -8.14
N ASP A 82 -7.53 0.37 -6.83
CA ASP A 82 -8.10 1.57 -6.23
C ASP A 82 -7.26 2.03 -5.02
N ARG A 83 -7.81 2.88 -4.15
CA ARG A 83 -7.08 3.41 -2.98
C ARG A 83 -6.76 2.38 -1.90
N THR A 84 -7.19 1.12 -2.05
CA THR A 84 -6.77 -0.03 -1.24
C THR A 84 -5.46 -0.62 -1.75
N ASP A 85 -5.25 -0.55 -3.06
CA ASP A 85 -4.12 -1.17 -3.75
C ASP A 85 -2.94 -0.20 -3.90
N SER A 86 -3.22 1.11 -3.91
CA SER A 86 -2.21 2.17 -3.94
C SER A 86 -2.73 3.47 -3.35
N TYR A 87 -1.82 4.25 -2.79
CA TYR A 87 -2.15 5.57 -2.25
C TYR A 87 -2.42 6.61 -3.34
N LEU A 88 -3.21 7.63 -2.97
CA LEU A 88 -3.43 8.81 -3.79
C LEU A 88 -2.38 9.90 -3.54
N ARG A 89 -1.87 10.49 -4.63
CA ARG A 89 -0.94 11.63 -4.58
C ARG A 89 -1.56 12.88 -5.18
N TYR A 90 -1.20 14.04 -4.62
CA TYR A 90 -1.71 15.32 -5.08
C TYR A 90 -1.21 15.67 -6.49
N TYR A 91 -2.14 15.89 -7.40
CA TYR A 91 -1.93 16.37 -8.76
C TYR A 91 -3.06 17.33 -9.16
N LYS A 92 -2.83 18.64 -8.96
CA LYS A 92 -3.82 19.72 -9.11
C LYS A 92 -4.73 19.67 -10.36
N LYS A 93 -4.23 19.14 -11.49
CA LYS A 93 -4.92 19.14 -12.80
C LYS A 93 -5.63 17.81 -13.13
N TRP A 94 -5.65 16.91 -12.15
CA TRP A 94 -6.19 15.57 -12.29
C TRP A 94 -7.30 15.36 -11.27
N GLN A 95 -8.22 14.46 -11.61
CA GLN A 95 -9.29 14.01 -10.72
C GLN A 95 -9.29 12.49 -10.72
N TYR A 96 -9.08 11.93 -9.54
CA TYR A 96 -9.22 10.50 -9.30
C TYR A 96 -10.71 10.19 -9.08
N SER A 97 -11.16 9.03 -9.54
CA SER A 97 -12.49 8.51 -9.24
C SER A 97 -12.44 7.00 -9.14
N GLU A 98 -13.15 6.42 -8.19
CA GLU A 98 -13.19 4.96 -7.99
C GLU A 98 -14.61 4.49 -7.76
N ILE A 99 -14.85 3.23 -8.08
CA ILE A 99 -16.12 2.56 -7.83
C ILE A 99 -16.10 2.06 -6.40
N GLN A 100 -17.09 2.47 -5.60
CA GLN A 100 -17.30 1.92 -4.26
C GLN A 100 -18.70 1.36 -4.13
N CYS A 101 -18.79 0.18 -3.53
CA CYS A 101 -20.05 -0.52 -3.27
C CYS A 101 -20.45 -0.40 -1.80
N LYS A 102 -21.75 -0.50 -1.51
CA LYS A 102 -22.27 -0.41 -0.13
C LYS A 102 -21.69 -1.49 0.79
N ASP A 103 -21.50 -2.70 0.27
CA ASP A 103 -20.91 -3.82 1.00
C ASP A 103 -19.39 -3.89 0.84
N GLU A 104 -18.76 -2.71 0.79
CA GLU A 104 -17.31 -2.62 0.74
C GLU A 104 -16.72 -2.93 2.10
N SER A 105 -16.36 -4.20 2.33
CA SER A 105 -15.74 -4.69 3.58
C SER A 105 -14.51 -3.89 4.04
N ARG A 106 -13.90 -3.16 3.11
CA ARG A 106 -12.71 -2.33 3.32
C ARG A 106 -13.05 -0.92 3.85
N ASN A 107 -14.28 -0.44 3.69
CA ASN A 107 -14.74 0.83 4.24
C ASN A 107 -15.13 0.67 5.71
N ARG A 108 -14.23 1.08 6.62
CA ARG A 108 -14.45 0.96 8.06
C ARG A 108 -15.03 2.21 8.72
N SER A 109 -15.54 3.14 7.92
CA SER A 109 -16.05 4.43 8.43
C SER A 109 -17.25 4.29 9.37
N ALA A 110 -17.96 3.16 9.35
CA ALA A 110 -19.06 2.84 10.28
C ALA A 110 -18.67 1.88 11.43
N CYS A 111 -17.41 1.43 11.47
CA CYS A 111 -16.97 0.42 12.43
C CYS A 111 -16.63 1.02 13.79
N THR A 112 -16.70 0.20 14.84
CA THR A 112 -16.46 0.61 16.22
C THR A 112 -14.98 0.92 16.42
N LEU A 113 -14.67 2.07 17.03
CA LEU A 113 -13.31 2.37 17.47
C LEU A 113 -12.97 1.51 18.69
N VAL A 114 -11.86 0.78 18.64
CA VAL A 114 -11.35 -0.04 19.74
C VAL A 114 -9.95 0.42 20.16
N GLY A 115 -9.59 0.18 21.42
CA GLY A 115 -8.38 0.70 22.07
C GLY A 115 -8.73 1.59 23.28
N PRO A 116 -7.74 2.23 23.93
CA PRO A 116 -6.32 2.21 23.58
C PRO A 116 -5.64 0.89 23.90
N VAL A 117 -4.78 0.43 22.99
CA VAL A 117 -3.70 -0.49 23.36
C VAL A 117 -2.52 0.37 23.80
N ARG A 118 -2.33 0.45 25.12
CA ARG A 118 -1.37 1.38 25.71
C ARG A 118 0.08 0.99 25.46
N GLY A 119 0.91 2.00 25.20
CA GLY A 119 2.34 1.81 25.04
C GLY A 119 2.70 0.89 23.86
N LYS A 120 1.87 0.89 22.82
CA LYS A 120 2.00 0.02 21.65
C LYS A 120 1.86 0.82 20.37
N ALA A 121 2.67 0.49 19.37
CA ALA A 121 2.69 1.15 18.07
C ALA A 121 2.74 0.17 16.91
N MET A 122 2.44 0.65 15.71
CA MET A 122 2.53 -0.10 14.46
C MET A 122 3.38 0.68 13.47
N TYR A 123 4.47 0.08 12.97
CA TYR A 123 5.49 0.79 12.19
C TYR A 123 5.27 0.83 10.68
N GLU A 124 4.30 0.10 10.16
CA GLU A 124 4.28 -0.34 8.75
C GLU A 124 3.43 0.52 7.79
N SER A 125 3.20 1.80 8.08
CA SER A 125 2.48 2.64 7.12
C SER A 125 3.34 2.94 5.89
N LYS A 126 2.87 2.57 4.69
CA LYS A 126 3.53 2.88 3.41
C LYS A 126 3.43 4.38 3.06
N LEU A 127 2.72 5.17 3.87
CA LEU A 127 2.33 6.54 3.57
C LEU A 127 3.15 7.56 4.36
N LYS A 128 3.93 8.39 3.65
CA LYS A 128 4.82 9.38 4.27
C LYS A 128 4.15 10.59 4.94
N ASN A 129 2.84 10.82 4.70
CA ASN A 129 2.13 12.05 5.11
C ASN A 129 0.80 11.77 5.84
N THR A 130 0.82 10.95 6.88
CA THR A 130 -0.37 10.60 7.69
C THR A 130 -0.39 11.24 9.08
N ILE A 131 0.67 11.97 9.44
CA ILE A 131 0.75 12.68 10.71
C ILE A 131 -0.22 13.87 10.71
N ARG A 132 -0.89 14.05 11.83
CA ARG A 132 -1.83 15.13 12.10
C ARG A 132 -1.55 15.70 13.49
N SER A 133 -1.19 16.98 13.56
CA SER A 133 -0.88 17.66 14.82
C SER A 133 -2.09 18.36 15.43
N GLY A 134 -2.06 18.60 16.75
CA GLY A 134 -3.04 19.39 17.50
C GLY A 134 -4.39 18.69 17.67
N ARG A 135 -4.40 17.38 17.89
CA ARG A 135 -5.62 16.56 17.93
C ARG A 135 -5.80 15.84 19.26
N THR A 136 -7.06 15.59 19.61
CA THR A 136 -7.48 14.61 20.63
C THR A 136 -7.76 13.28 19.94
N VAL A 137 -7.99 12.22 20.70
CA VAL A 137 -8.35 10.89 20.17
C VAL A 137 -9.58 10.99 19.26
N GLU A 138 -10.61 11.73 19.67
CA GLU A 138 -11.85 11.91 18.90
C GLU A 138 -11.58 12.63 17.56
N LYS A 139 -10.69 13.61 17.57
CA LYS A 139 -10.27 14.31 16.34
C LYS A 139 -9.41 13.45 15.42
N CYS A 140 -8.72 12.46 15.97
CA CYS A 140 -7.94 11.48 15.21
C CYS A 140 -8.84 10.43 14.59
N GLU A 141 -9.82 9.94 15.34
CA GLU A 141 -10.87 9.09 14.82
C GLU A 141 -11.62 9.77 13.67
N ALA A 142 -12.11 11.00 13.86
CA ALA A 142 -12.77 11.76 12.81
C ALA A 142 -11.86 11.93 11.58
N ALA A 143 -10.58 12.28 11.79
CA ALA A 143 -9.62 12.40 10.69
C ALA A 143 -9.38 11.09 9.95
N CYS A 144 -9.40 9.95 10.65
CA CYS A 144 -9.31 8.63 10.03
C CYS A 144 -10.54 8.35 9.18
N ARG A 145 -11.75 8.52 9.73
CA ARG A 145 -13.02 8.29 9.03
C ARG A 145 -13.21 9.20 7.81
N GLU A 146 -12.65 10.41 7.84
CA GLU A 146 -12.72 11.40 6.76
C GLU A 146 -11.56 11.30 5.74
N GLU A 147 -10.54 10.48 5.99
CA GLU A 147 -9.38 10.38 5.08
C GLU A 147 -9.80 9.80 3.73
N GLN A 148 -9.42 10.50 2.67
CA GLN A 148 -9.83 10.16 1.31
C GLN A 148 -8.71 9.55 0.48
N ARG A 149 -7.45 9.77 0.87
CA ARG A 149 -6.28 9.35 0.07
C ARG A 149 -5.98 7.86 0.16
N PHE A 150 -6.50 7.21 1.19
CA PHE A 150 -6.41 5.78 1.48
C PHE A 150 -7.54 5.41 2.44
N PHE A 151 -7.83 4.12 2.59
CA PHE A 151 -8.75 3.66 3.63
C PHE A 151 -8.04 3.63 4.98
N CYS A 152 -8.25 4.67 5.79
CA CYS A 152 -7.74 4.65 7.15
C CYS A 152 -8.55 3.66 7.99
N ILE A 153 -7.85 2.70 8.59
CA ILE A 153 -8.45 1.64 9.42
C ILE A 153 -7.88 1.62 10.84
N SER A 154 -6.76 2.30 11.09
CA SER A 154 -6.19 2.46 12.42
C SER A 154 -5.44 3.77 12.55
N PHE A 155 -5.13 4.16 13.80
CA PHE A 155 -4.23 5.26 14.07
C PHE A 155 -3.47 5.08 15.38
N MET A 156 -2.30 5.70 15.43
CA MET A 156 -1.52 5.87 16.64
C MET A 156 -1.72 7.27 17.19
N PHE A 157 -1.84 7.41 18.51
CA PHE A 157 -1.97 8.69 19.19
C PHE A 157 -0.84 8.87 20.20
N ASN A 158 -0.18 10.03 20.13
CA ASN A 158 0.78 10.47 21.12
C ASN A 158 0.13 11.58 21.93
N GLU A 159 -0.20 11.28 23.19
CA GLU A 159 -0.85 12.22 24.10
C GLU A 159 0.03 13.44 24.39
N VAL A 160 1.33 13.23 24.64
CA VAL A 160 2.28 14.29 24.99
C VAL A 160 2.42 15.31 23.86
N ALA A 161 2.49 14.85 22.62
CA ALA A 161 2.63 15.71 21.45
C ALA A 161 1.28 16.18 20.87
N GLY A 162 0.16 15.61 21.30
CA GLY A 162 -1.15 15.86 20.71
C GLY A 162 -1.19 15.53 19.21
N MET A 163 -0.53 14.45 18.80
CA MET A 163 -0.39 14.07 17.40
C MET A 163 -0.96 12.68 17.15
N CYS A 164 -1.54 12.47 15.96
CA CYS A 164 -1.86 11.13 15.50
C CYS A 164 -1.30 10.81 14.12
N THR A 165 -1.02 9.54 13.93
CA THR A 165 -0.56 8.96 12.67
C THR A 165 -1.63 8.02 12.17
N LEU A 166 -2.27 8.37 11.04
CA LEU A 166 -3.31 7.56 10.40
C LEU A 166 -2.69 6.41 9.59
N GLN A 167 -3.34 5.24 9.53
CA GLN A 167 -2.76 4.04 8.92
C GLN A 167 -3.79 3.21 8.15
N GLU A 168 -3.31 2.51 7.12
CA GLU A 168 -4.07 1.61 6.24
C GLU A 168 -3.90 0.12 6.63
N ILE A 169 -3.33 -0.11 7.81
CA ILE A 169 -3.00 -1.43 8.36
C ILE A 169 -3.61 -1.55 9.75
N ASP A 170 -3.84 -2.77 10.20
CA ASP A 170 -4.45 -3.05 11.50
C ASP A 170 -3.79 -4.27 12.15
N THR A 171 -4.29 -4.67 13.32
CA THR A 171 -3.73 -5.83 14.05
C THR A 171 -3.92 -7.17 13.34
N LYS A 172 -4.76 -7.23 12.28
CA LYS A 172 -4.92 -8.43 11.45
C LYS A 172 -3.83 -8.52 10.40
N THR A 173 -3.29 -7.38 9.96
CA THR A 173 -2.26 -7.32 8.90
C THR A 173 -0.85 -7.09 9.43
N SER A 174 -0.69 -6.47 10.60
CA SER A 174 0.62 -6.16 11.18
C SER A 174 0.62 -6.30 12.70
N ARG A 175 1.82 -6.52 13.27
CA ARG A 175 1.99 -6.70 14.72
C ARG A 175 2.23 -5.37 15.41
N LEU A 176 1.72 -5.27 16.63
CA LEU A 176 2.04 -4.18 17.53
C LEU A 176 3.39 -4.41 18.21
N VAL A 177 4.19 -3.35 18.27
CA VAL A 177 5.47 -3.31 18.99
C VAL A 177 5.36 -2.47 20.25
N GLU A 178 6.26 -2.69 21.21
CA GLU A 178 6.34 -1.83 22.41
C GLU A 178 6.79 -0.41 22.04
N PHE A 179 6.01 0.57 22.47
CA PHE A 179 6.33 1.99 22.31
C PHE A 179 5.64 2.83 23.40
N PRO A 180 6.32 3.08 24.53
CA PRO A 180 5.68 3.57 25.76
C PRO A 180 4.92 4.91 25.66
N THR A 181 5.21 5.75 24.67
CA THR A 181 4.67 7.11 24.54
C THR A 181 3.54 7.23 23.50
N ILE A 182 3.12 6.10 22.92
CA ILE A 182 2.09 6.04 21.89
C ILE A 182 1.07 4.98 22.25
N ASP A 183 -0.20 5.34 22.07
CA ASP A 183 -1.33 4.43 22.19
C ASP A 183 -1.89 4.12 20.81
N TYR A 184 -2.26 2.86 20.59
CA TYR A 184 -2.81 2.38 19.33
C TYR A 184 -4.33 2.20 19.39
N TYR A 185 -5.00 2.58 18.31
CA TYR A 185 -6.44 2.49 18.11
C TYR A 185 -6.76 1.96 16.72
N GLU A 186 -7.85 1.20 16.57
CA GLU A 186 -8.31 0.74 15.25
C GLU A 186 -9.83 0.71 15.11
N LEU A 187 -10.29 0.73 13.86
CA LEU A 187 -11.70 0.58 13.49
C LEU A 187 -11.99 -0.91 13.28
N ASN A 188 -12.68 -1.53 14.23
CA ASN A 188 -13.03 -2.94 14.22
C ASN A 188 -14.52 -3.13 13.84
N CYS A 189 -14.74 -3.91 12.78
CA CYS A 189 -16.07 -4.18 12.21
C CYS A 189 -16.67 -5.51 12.68
N GLU A 190 -16.03 -6.21 13.64
CA GLU A 190 -16.56 -7.47 14.17
C GLU A 190 -17.87 -7.25 14.93
N PRO A 191 -18.93 -8.01 14.61
CA PRO A 191 -20.21 -7.88 15.30
C PRO A 191 -20.07 -8.10 16.80
N GLY A 192 -20.59 -7.17 17.61
CA GLY A 192 -20.59 -7.29 19.06
C GLY A 192 -19.27 -6.98 19.75
N VAL A 193 -18.29 -6.39 19.03
CA VAL A 193 -17.05 -5.92 19.65
C VAL A 193 -17.33 -4.83 20.69
N ASP A 194 -16.83 -5.03 21.91
CA ASP A 194 -16.89 -4.04 22.99
C ASP A 194 -15.57 -3.27 23.07
N ALA A 195 -15.64 -1.96 22.80
CA ALA A 195 -14.49 -1.07 22.83
C ALA A 195 -13.79 -1.04 24.20
N ALA A 196 -14.53 -1.23 25.30
CA ALA A 196 -13.97 -1.15 26.65
C ALA A 196 -13.14 -2.38 27.05
N THR A 197 -13.42 -3.53 26.45
CA THR A 197 -12.79 -4.82 26.80
C THR A 197 -11.97 -5.42 25.66
N TRP A 198 -12.00 -4.81 24.48
CA TRP A 198 -11.27 -5.27 23.32
C TRP A 198 -9.77 -5.37 23.60
N LYS A 199 -9.18 -6.47 23.13
CA LYS A 199 -7.74 -6.69 23.10
C LYS A 199 -7.35 -7.05 21.68
N PRO A 200 -6.16 -6.61 21.22
CA PRO A 200 -5.66 -7.01 19.92
C PRO A 200 -5.59 -8.55 19.86
N PRO A 201 -5.98 -9.16 18.73
CA PRO A 201 -5.82 -10.60 18.54
C PRO A 201 -4.35 -10.97 18.81
N ALA A 202 -4.13 -12.15 19.40
CA ALA A 202 -2.79 -12.68 19.52
C ALA A 202 -2.13 -12.65 18.13
N PRO A 203 -0.86 -12.21 18.01
CA PRO A 203 -0.20 -12.09 16.71
C PRO A 203 -0.41 -13.38 15.93
N VAL A 204 -1.06 -13.28 14.78
CA VAL A 204 -1.16 -14.43 13.87
C VAL A 204 0.25 -14.63 13.34
N GLY A 205 0.82 -15.78 13.68
CA GLY A 205 2.19 -16.17 13.36
C GLY A 205 3.11 -16.17 14.60
N THR A 206 4.05 -17.09 14.58
CA THR A 206 5.14 -17.13 15.56
C THR A 206 6.15 -16.01 15.26
N PRO A 207 7.07 -15.67 16.18
CA PRO A 207 8.19 -14.76 15.88
C PRO A 207 8.99 -15.12 14.60
N ASP A 208 8.90 -16.37 14.14
CA ASP A 208 9.65 -16.91 12.99
C ASP A 208 9.01 -16.62 11.61
N ASP A 209 7.77 -16.10 11.55
CA ASP A 209 7.09 -15.81 10.27
C ASP A 209 7.35 -14.39 9.74
N MET A 210 8.56 -13.86 9.96
CA MET A 210 9.04 -12.68 9.25
C MET A 210 9.43 -13.13 7.83
N LEU A 211 8.46 -13.19 6.90
CA LEU A 211 8.69 -13.54 5.49
C LEU A 211 9.42 -12.40 4.73
N CYS A 212 10.58 -12.00 5.23
CA CYS A 212 11.60 -11.37 4.41
C CYS A 212 12.20 -12.46 3.53
N SER A 213 11.87 -12.44 2.24
CA SER A 213 12.48 -13.37 1.30
C SER A 213 13.78 -12.79 0.78
N THR A 214 14.85 -13.57 0.83
CA THR A 214 16.09 -13.25 0.12
C THR A 214 15.83 -13.31 -1.39
N ARG A 215 16.07 -12.21 -2.09
CA ARG A 215 16.04 -12.13 -3.56
C ARG A 215 17.46 -12.16 -4.11
N GLY A 216 17.66 -12.88 -5.22
CA GLY A 216 18.96 -13.06 -5.86
C GLY A 216 19.15 -14.51 -6.33
N PRO A 217 20.37 -14.88 -6.75
CA PRO A 217 21.55 -14.03 -6.84
C PRO A 217 21.54 -13.08 -8.04
N VAL A 218 22.18 -11.93 -7.89
CA VAL A 218 22.79 -11.21 -9.02
C VAL A 218 24.25 -11.67 -9.10
N VAL A 219 24.55 -12.51 -10.09
CA VAL A 219 25.84 -13.19 -10.24
C VAL A 219 26.91 -12.23 -10.75
N GLY A 220 28.07 -12.21 -10.10
CA GLY A 220 29.22 -11.39 -10.49
C GLY A 220 29.14 -9.93 -10.03
N TYR A 221 28.34 -9.64 -9.00
CA TYR A 221 28.12 -8.29 -8.49
C TYR A 221 28.13 -8.25 -6.96
N SER A 222 28.49 -7.09 -6.40
CA SER A 222 28.42 -6.79 -4.97
C SER A 222 28.25 -5.29 -4.73
N ILE A 223 27.94 -4.88 -3.50
CA ILE A 223 27.98 -3.48 -3.06
C ILE A 223 29.39 -3.18 -2.53
N PHE A 224 29.95 -2.02 -2.90
CA PHE A 224 31.27 -1.58 -2.45
C PHE A 224 31.22 -0.13 -1.92
N PRO A 225 31.91 0.18 -0.79
CA PRO A 225 32.69 -0.72 0.06
C PRO A 225 31.79 -1.54 1.01
N PRO A 226 32.19 -2.77 1.39
CA PRO A 226 31.46 -3.56 2.39
C PRO A 226 31.51 -2.87 3.76
N LEU A 227 30.41 -2.95 4.52
CA LEU A 227 30.39 -2.46 5.90
C LEU A 227 30.88 -3.58 6.85
N GLU A 228 32.10 -3.44 7.31
CA GLU A 228 32.68 -3.89 8.60
C GLU A 228 32.56 -5.35 9.08
N SER A 229 31.95 -6.31 8.38
CA SER A 229 32.17 -7.73 8.75
C SER A 229 32.20 -8.67 7.55
N VAL A 230 33.40 -9.21 7.34
CA VAL A 230 33.64 -10.39 6.50
C VAL A 230 33.56 -11.61 7.41
N SER A 231 32.69 -12.56 7.09
CA SER A 231 32.61 -13.85 7.78
C SER A 231 32.96 -14.98 6.82
N HIS A 232 33.79 -15.92 7.25
CA HIS A 232 34.05 -17.14 6.48
C HIS A 232 33.05 -18.21 6.87
N VAL A 233 32.29 -18.70 5.89
CA VAL A 233 31.22 -19.69 6.09
C VAL A 233 31.29 -20.81 5.07
N ALA A 234 30.92 -22.03 5.46
CA ALA A 234 31.12 -23.20 4.61
C ALA A 234 30.26 -23.16 3.34
N ASN A 235 29.07 -22.56 3.39
CA ASN A 235 28.14 -22.49 2.27
C ASN A 235 27.19 -21.26 2.36
N LEU A 236 26.41 -21.06 1.30
CA LEU A 236 25.41 -19.99 1.20
C LEU A 236 24.38 -20.02 2.34
N THR A 237 23.85 -21.20 2.68
CA THR A 237 22.84 -21.34 3.74
C THR A 237 23.34 -20.83 5.09
N GLN A 238 24.63 -21.03 5.40
CA GLN A 238 25.25 -20.47 6.60
C GLN A 238 25.40 -18.95 6.51
N CYS A 239 25.74 -18.41 5.32
CA CYS A 239 25.78 -16.97 5.09
C CYS A 239 24.40 -16.33 5.29
N GLU A 240 23.34 -16.96 4.76
CA GLU A 240 21.94 -16.54 4.93
C GLU A 240 21.52 -16.56 6.40
N LYS A 241 21.85 -17.63 7.14
CA LYS A 241 21.53 -17.72 8.56
C LYS A 241 22.20 -16.60 9.36
N LEU A 242 23.49 -16.34 9.14
CA LEU A 242 24.21 -15.25 9.79
C LEU A 242 23.64 -13.88 9.39
N PHE A 243 23.24 -13.72 8.13
CA PHE A 243 22.58 -12.52 7.65
C PHE A 243 21.28 -12.30 8.44
N THR A 244 20.40 -13.30 8.57
CA THR A 244 19.14 -13.18 9.32
C THR A 244 19.38 -12.84 10.79
N GLU A 245 20.31 -13.53 11.46
CA GLU A 245 20.65 -13.28 12.87
C GLU A 245 21.20 -11.86 13.10
N LYS A 246 22.06 -11.38 12.20
CA LYS A 246 22.67 -10.04 12.31
C LYS A 246 21.76 -8.92 11.83
N SER A 247 20.84 -9.21 10.91
CA SER A 247 19.91 -8.21 10.34
C SER A 247 19.02 -7.60 11.41
N LEU A 248 18.62 -8.40 12.41
CA LEU A 248 17.83 -7.96 13.56
C LEU A 248 18.55 -6.94 14.45
N LEU A 249 19.89 -6.93 14.44
CA LEU A 249 20.70 -6.08 15.33
C LEU A 249 21.25 -4.83 14.61
N VAL A 250 21.57 -4.92 13.32
CA VAL A 250 22.34 -3.88 12.60
C VAL A 250 21.64 -3.38 11.33
N ARG A 251 20.35 -3.71 11.13
CA ARG A 251 19.54 -3.29 9.96
C ARG A 251 20.24 -3.56 8.62
N LEU A 252 20.74 -4.79 8.46
CA LEU A 252 21.32 -5.23 7.19
C LEU A 252 20.21 -5.37 6.14
N LYS A 253 20.48 -4.96 4.90
CA LYS A 253 19.53 -4.99 3.79
C LYS A 253 19.91 -5.99 2.71
N ALA A 254 21.19 -6.34 2.63
CA ALA A 254 21.71 -7.27 1.63
C ALA A 254 22.97 -7.97 2.13
N PHE A 255 23.38 -9.02 1.41
CA PHE A 255 24.66 -9.68 1.61
C PHE A 255 25.26 -10.13 0.27
N SER A 256 26.54 -10.46 0.24
CA SER A 256 27.20 -11.05 -0.91
C SER A 256 28.00 -12.27 -0.48
N TYR A 257 27.88 -13.36 -1.23
CA TYR A 257 28.57 -14.60 -0.94
C TYR A 257 29.49 -15.00 -2.08
N ASN A 258 30.75 -15.30 -1.75
CA ASN A 258 31.72 -15.86 -2.68
C ASN A 258 31.83 -17.39 -2.47
N PRO A 259 31.37 -18.21 -3.42
CA PRO A 259 31.40 -19.67 -3.28
C PRO A 259 32.81 -20.25 -3.32
N THR A 260 33.78 -19.55 -3.94
CA THR A 260 35.17 -19.98 -4.07
C THR A 260 35.97 -19.69 -2.81
N SER A 261 35.93 -18.45 -2.31
CA SER A 261 36.67 -18.02 -1.12
C SER A 261 35.91 -18.26 0.19
N ARG A 262 34.64 -18.70 0.11
CA ARG A 262 33.75 -18.93 1.26
C ARG A 262 33.49 -17.67 2.08
N GLU A 263 33.57 -16.52 1.43
CA GLU A 263 33.45 -15.21 2.06
C GLU A 263 32.01 -14.71 2.02
N CYS A 264 31.48 -14.29 3.16
CA CYS A 264 30.17 -13.70 3.34
C CYS A 264 30.34 -12.24 3.77
N ARG A 265 29.83 -11.31 2.95
CA ARG A 265 29.88 -9.86 3.18
C ARG A 265 28.47 -9.34 3.44
N PHE A 266 28.30 -8.51 4.46
CA PHE A 266 27.00 -7.93 4.80
C PHE A 266 26.93 -6.45 4.41
N HIS A 267 25.73 -6.00 4.01
CA HIS A 267 25.48 -4.65 3.51
C HIS A 267 24.26 -4.02 4.20
N THR A 268 24.38 -2.77 4.65
CA THR A 268 23.27 -1.97 5.18
C THR A 268 22.49 -1.23 4.10
N LYS A 269 22.97 -1.28 2.86
CA LYS A 269 22.34 -0.71 1.66
C LYS A 269 21.84 -1.82 0.74
N ASN A 270 20.94 -1.48 -0.17
CA ASN A 270 20.44 -2.37 -1.22
C ASN A 270 20.56 -1.66 -2.59
N ARG A 271 20.13 -2.32 -3.68
CA ARG A 271 20.22 -1.74 -5.03
C ARG A 271 19.34 -0.50 -5.27
N GLN A 272 18.44 -0.17 -4.34
CA GLN A 272 17.67 1.09 -4.40
C GLN A 272 18.48 2.26 -3.84
N THR A 273 19.40 2.00 -2.91
CA THR A 273 20.18 3.02 -2.20
C THR A 273 21.66 3.05 -2.56
N GLU A 274 22.17 2.03 -3.26
CA GLU A 274 23.55 1.95 -3.72
C GLU A 274 23.68 1.20 -5.05
N THR A 275 24.68 1.58 -5.86
CA THR A 275 24.91 0.92 -7.16
C THR A 275 25.69 -0.38 -6.98
N LEU A 276 25.26 -1.44 -7.66
CA LEU A 276 26.03 -2.68 -7.72
C LEU A 276 27.29 -2.51 -8.57
N VAL A 277 28.41 -3.01 -8.08
CA VAL A 277 29.71 -3.01 -8.76
C VAL A 277 30.04 -4.44 -9.20
N ALA A 278 30.68 -4.58 -10.37
CA ALA A 278 31.18 -5.87 -10.83
C ALA A 278 32.17 -6.47 -9.82
N ALA A 279 31.92 -7.71 -9.43
CA ALA A 279 32.72 -8.49 -8.50
C ALA A 279 32.59 -9.95 -8.92
N GLU A 280 33.44 -10.39 -9.84
CA GLU A 280 33.29 -11.65 -10.59
C GLU A 280 33.09 -12.89 -9.70
N ASP A 281 33.70 -12.90 -8.52
CA ASP A 281 33.61 -14.04 -7.60
C ASP A 281 32.46 -13.94 -6.57
N PHE A 282 31.64 -12.88 -6.60
CA PHE A 282 30.57 -12.65 -5.62
C PHE A 282 29.18 -12.75 -6.24
N ASN A 283 28.29 -13.37 -5.47
CA ASN A 283 26.86 -13.41 -5.75
C ASN A 283 26.14 -12.49 -4.76
N TYR A 284 25.44 -11.47 -5.26
CA TYR A 284 24.69 -10.51 -4.44
C TYR A 284 23.27 -11.00 -4.17
N TYR A 285 22.83 -10.87 -2.92
CA TYR A 285 21.50 -11.21 -2.43
C TYR A 285 20.95 -10.05 -1.62
N GLU A 286 19.67 -9.74 -1.77
CA GLU A 286 19.02 -8.68 -0.99
C GLU A 286 17.83 -9.23 -0.21
N SER A 287 17.67 -8.76 1.01
CA SER A 287 16.45 -9.01 1.75
C SER A 287 15.35 -8.14 1.19
N SER A 288 14.35 -8.78 0.60
CA SER A 288 13.11 -8.13 0.22
C SER A 288 12.10 -8.37 1.33
N CYS A 289 12.25 -7.61 2.41
CA CYS A 289 11.11 -7.31 3.28
C CYS A 289 10.29 -6.25 2.55
N GLU A 290 9.00 -6.44 2.31
CA GLU A 290 8.16 -5.38 1.74
C GLU A 290 7.88 -4.24 2.75
N PHE A 291 8.90 -3.63 3.40
CA PHE A 291 8.65 -2.50 4.32
C PHE A 291 9.78 -1.45 4.31
N SER A 292 9.39 -0.19 4.14
CA SER A 292 10.29 0.96 4.02
C SER A 292 10.62 1.54 5.41
N GLU A 293 11.88 1.45 5.83
CA GLU A 293 12.42 1.91 7.12
C GLU A 293 12.45 3.45 7.35
N ASP A 294 11.85 4.25 6.47
CA ASP A 294 12.14 5.69 6.38
C ASP A 294 11.41 6.60 7.40
N LEU A 295 10.35 6.13 8.05
CA LEU A 295 9.42 7.03 8.76
C LEU A 295 9.71 7.24 10.26
N VAL A 296 10.29 6.24 10.96
CA VAL A 296 10.63 6.40 12.39
C VAL A 296 11.75 7.42 12.59
N ASN A 297 12.71 7.49 11.66
CA ASN A 297 13.80 8.46 11.73
C ASN A 297 13.31 9.92 11.57
N GLN A 298 12.12 10.14 11.00
CA GLN A 298 11.54 11.48 10.87
C GLN A 298 10.79 11.93 12.14
N CYS A 299 10.23 11.00 12.92
CA CYS A 299 9.72 11.31 14.26
C CYS A 299 10.84 11.70 15.23
N VAL A 300 12.00 11.04 15.15
CA VAL A 300 13.14 11.34 16.04
C VAL A 300 13.75 12.72 15.74
N ARG A 301 13.85 13.13 14.47
CA ARG A 301 14.49 14.41 14.11
C ARG A 301 13.74 15.66 14.60
N PHE A 302 12.42 15.59 14.72
CA PHE A 302 11.64 16.73 15.24
C PHE A 302 11.79 16.94 16.75
N VAL A 303 12.18 15.92 17.51
CA VAL A 303 12.45 16.02 18.96
C VAL A 303 13.85 16.58 19.23
N SER A 304 14.77 16.49 18.26
CA SER A 304 16.14 17.02 18.39
C SER A 304 16.31 18.46 17.92
N GLU A 305 15.29 19.09 17.34
CA GLU A 305 15.35 20.47 16.81
C GLU A 305 14.39 21.46 17.49
N ASN A 306 13.79 21.09 18.63
CA ASN A 306 13.01 22.01 19.49
C ASN A 306 13.36 21.85 20.97
#